data_AF-A0A1S8WMR6-F1
#
_entry.id   AF-A0A1S8WMR6-F1
#
_cell.length_a   1.000
_cell.length_b   1.000
_cell.length_c   1.000
_cell.angle_alpha   90.00
_cell.angle_beta   90.00
_cell.angle_gamma   90.00
#
_symmetry.space_group_name_H-M   'P 1'
#
loop_
_entity.id
_entity.type
_entity.pdbx_description
1 polymer ?
#
loop_
_entity_poly.entity_id
_entity_poly.type
_entity_poly.pdbx_seq_one_letter_code
_entity_poly.pdbx_strand_id
1 'polypeptide(L)'
;MDFQRSQSLRTSFCSGELLIVDVTSRFEGAFPAFLKKLKRFGFQCEFSETTEDTYFVRARLRKTEDCTHTPVSHMPVLKLNPCVYKKR
;
A
#
# COMPACT_ATOMS: atom_id res chain seq x y z
N MET A 1 16.44 2.44 -14.35
CA MET A 1 15.72 3.72 -14.23
C MET A 1 14.30 3.38 -13.82
N ASP A 2 14.08 3.25 -12.51
CA ASP A 2 12.85 2.72 -11.94
C ASP A 2 11.83 3.84 -11.75
N PHE A 3 10.92 3.97 -12.72
CA PHE A 3 9.81 4.91 -12.68
C PHE A 3 8.64 4.28 -11.91
N GLN A 4 8.79 4.15 -10.59
CA GLN A 4 7.75 3.59 -9.73
C GLN A 4 6.80 4.70 -9.27
N ARG A 5 5.59 4.67 -9.82
CA ARG A 5 4.43 5.55 -9.53
C ARG A 5 4.33 5.95 -8.05
N SER A 6 4.74 7.17 -7.72
CA SER A 6 4.61 7.78 -6.38
C SER A 6 3.43 8.77 -6.28
N GLN A 7 2.45 8.70 -7.19
CA GLN A 7 1.52 9.81 -7.44
C GLN A 7 0.22 9.83 -6.61
N SER A 8 -0.18 8.79 -5.85
CA SER A 8 -1.57 8.73 -5.36
C SER A 8 -1.82 8.83 -3.84
N LEU A 9 -0.80 8.99 -2.99
CA LEU A 9 -1.00 9.02 -1.52
C LEU A 9 -1.06 10.45 -0.92
N ARG A 10 -0.98 11.49 -1.75
CA ARG A 10 -0.89 12.90 -1.34
C ARG A 10 -2.21 13.66 -1.51
N THR A 11 -3.34 13.12 -1.07
CA THR A 11 -4.63 13.85 -1.12
C THR A 11 -4.87 14.60 0.20
N SER A 12 -5.03 15.92 0.18
CA SER A 12 -5.13 16.79 1.36
C SER A 12 -6.35 16.60 2.28
N PHE A 13 -7.19 15.59 2.01
CA PHE A 13 -8.46 15.39 2.71
C PHE A 13 -8.35 14.26 3.75
N CYS A 14 -8.44 14.58 5.04
CA CYS A 14 -8.36 13.65 6.19
C CYS A 14 -9.59 12.71 6.34
N SER A 15 -10.29 12.42 5.25
CA SER A 15 -11.30 11.37 5.17
C SER A 15 -11.15 10.51 3.91
N GLY A 16 -10.00 10.57 3.24
CA GLY A 16 -9.72 9.73 2.08
C GLY A 16 -9.61 8.25 2.45
N GLU A 17 -10.23 7.39 1.66
CA GLU A 17 -10.06 5.94 1.77
C GLU A 17 -9.02 5.44 0.75
N LEU A 18 -8.21 4.49 1.18
CA LEU A 18 -7.29 3.75 0.34
C LEU A 18 -7.73 2.28 0.29
N LEU A 19 -8.15 1.85 -0.88
CA LEU A 19 -8.48 0.45 -1.17
C LEU A 19 -7.29 -0.21 -1.87
N ILE A 20 -6.88 -1.36 -1.36
CA ILE A 20 -5.81 -2.17 -1.92
C ILE A 20 -6.39 -3.51 -2.29
N VAL A 21 -6.26 -3.89 -3.56
CA VAL A 21 -6.57 -5.23 -4.05
C VAL A 21 -5.43 -5.63 -4.97
N ASP A 22 -4.66 -6.64 -4.58
CA ASP A 22 -3.52 -7.09 -5.37
C ASP A 22 -3.14 -8.54 -5.03
N VAL A 23 -2.21 -9.13 -5.80
CA VAL A 23 -1.72 -10.49 -5.53
C VAL A 23 -0.62 -10.49 -4.46
N THR A 24 -0.62 -11.50 -3.58
CA THR A 24 0.32 -11.66 -2.47
C THR A 24 1.78 -11.62 -2.93
N SER A 25 2.08 -12.19 -4.10
CA SER A 25 3.44 -12.27 -4.67
C SER A 25 4.08 -10.91 -4.97
N ARG A 26 3.28 -9.84 -5.07
CA ARG A 26 3.78 -8.48 -5.26
C ARG A 26 4.36 -7.87 -4.00
N PHE A 27 4.02 -8.38 -2.82
CA PHE A 27 4.52 -7.83 -1.57
C PHE A 27 5.83 -8.52 -1.19
N GLU A 28 6.88 -7.73 -0.98
CA GLU A 28 8.15 -8.23 -0.47
C GLU A 28 7.95 -8.57 1.02
N GLY A 29 7.66 -9.84 1.29
CA GLY A 29 7.30 -10.37 2.61
C GLY A 29 5.80 -10.38 2.88
N ALA A 30 5.42 -10.49 4.16
CA ALA A 30 4.03 -10.63 4.56
C ALA A 30 3.24 -9.32 4.35
N PHE A 31 2.03 -9.40 3.78
CA PHE A 31 1.14 -8.25 3.56
C PHE A 31 0.89 -7.38 4.82
N PRO A 32 0.73 -7.94 6.03
CA PRO A 32 0.63 -7.13 7.25
C PRO A 32 1.86 -6.23 7.52
N ALA A 33 3.06 -6.64 7.09
CA ALA A 33 4.26 -5.82 7.22
C ALA A 33 4.23 -4.62 6.26
N PHE A 34 3.64 -4.78 5.08
CA PHE A 34 3.38 -3.68 4.15
C PHE A 34 2.37 -2.68 4.74
N LEU A 35 1.28 -3.15 5.35
CA LEU A 35 0.29 -2.29 6.01
C LEU A 35 0.90 -1.47 7.17
N LYS A 36 1.84 -2.04 7.93
CA LYS A 36 2.59 -1.30 8.96
C LYS A 36 3.37 -0.12 8.39
N LYS A 37 3.92 -0.24 7.17
CA LYS A 37 4.62 0.88 6.50
C LYS A 37 3.65 2.01 6.15
N LEU A 38 2.41 1.68 5.75
CA LEU A 38 1.37 2.67 5.41
C LEU A 38 0.95 3.55 6.59
N LYS A 39 1.12 3.09 7.83
CA LYS A 39 0.92 3.95 9.03
C LYS A 39 1.79 5.21 9.01
N ARG A 40 3.03 5.10 8.52
CA ARG A 40 3.94 6.25 8.39
C ARG A 40 3.51 7.25 7.31
N PHE A 41 2.57 6.88 6.45
CA PHE A 41 1.95 7.75 5.46
C PHE A 41 0.62 8.33 5.94
N GLY A 42 0.31 8.20 7.24
CA GLY A 42 -0.94 8.70 7.80
C GLY A 42 -2.15 7.85 7.45
N PHE A 43 -1.98 6.56 7.20
CA PHE A 43 -3.07 5.62 6.94
C PHE A 43 -3.24 4.62 8.08
N GLN A 44 -4.47 4.48 8.57
CA GLN A 44 -4.85 3.44 9.51
C GLN A 44 -5.62 2.34 8.79
N CYS A 45 -5.21 1.09 8.99
CA CYS A 45 -5.93 -0.06 8.44
C CYS A 45 -7.24 -0.28 9.22
N GLU A 46 -8.37 -0.27 8.51
CA GLU A 46 -9.68 -0.60 9.07
C GLU A 46 -10.03 -2.07 8.82
N PHE A 47 -9.62 -2.60 7.68
CA PHE A 47 -9.87 -3.98 7.28
C PHE A 47 -8.71 -4.52 6.44
N SER A 48 -8.33 -5.77 6.66
CA SER A 48 -7.41 -6.49 5.79
C SER A 48 -7.71 -7.97 5.78
N GLU A 49 -7.60 -8.59 4.61
CA GLU A 49 -7.81 -10.01 4.41
C GLU A 49 -6.81 -10.55 3.38
N THR A 50 -6.35 -11.77 3.59
CA THR A 50 -5.61 -12.55 2.60
C THR A 50 -6.42 -13.79 2.31
N THR A 51 -6.89 -13.94 1.08
CA THR A 51 -7.69 -15.10 0.67
C THR A 51 -6.75 -16.17 0.13
N GLU A 52 -6.59 -17.28 0.85
CA GLU A 52 -5.67 -18.36 0.50
C GLU A 52 -5.96 -18.96 -0.89
N ASP A 53 -7.25 -19.12 -1.23
CA ASP A 53 -7.69 -19.74 -2.49
C ASP A 53 -7.35 -18.94 -3.75
N THR A 54 -7.22 -17.62 -3.61
CA THR A 54 -7.12 -16.72 -4.77
C THR A 54 -5.79 -15.97 -4.83
N TYR A 55 -4.92 -16.13 -3.82
CA TYR A 55 -3.66 -15.40 -3.67
C TYR A 55 -3.84 -13.87 -3.70
N PHE A 56 -5.05 -13.35 -3.53
CA PHE A 56 -5.30 -11.93 -3.43
C PHE A 56 -5.27 -11.47 -1.98
N VAL A 57 -4.77 -10.26 -1.80
CA VAL A 57 -4.92 -9.48 -0.58
C VAL A 57 -5.88 -8.35 -0.82
N ARG A 58 -6.67 -8.05 0.20
CA ARG A 58 -7.59 -6.93 0.22
C ARG A 58 -7.31 -6.12 1.47
N ALA A 59 -7.27 -4.79 1.36
CA ALA A 59 -7.26 -3.92 2.52
C ALA A 59 -8.03 -2.63 2.25
N ARG A 60 -8.67 -2.14 3.31
CA ARG A 60 -9.25 -0.81 3.39
C ARG A 60 -8.53 -0.04 4.49
N LEU A 61 -7.96 1.08 4.10
CA LEU A 61 -7.29 1.99 5.03
C LEU A 61 -7.96 3.36 4.95
N ARG A 62 -8.02 4.04 6.09
CA ARG A 62 -8.49 5.41 6.19
C ARG A 62 -7.31 6.34 6.40
N LYS A 63 -7.30 7.47 5.70
CA LYS A 63 -6.33 8.54 5.93
C LYS A 63 -6.67 9.25 7.24
N THR A 64 -5.74 9.21 8.19
CA THR A 64 -5.85 9.82 9.52
C THR A 64 -4.97 11.05 9.68
N GLU A 65 -3.90 11.16 8.91
CA GLU A 65 -2.94 12.26 9.01
C GLU A 65 -2.53 12.75 7.62
N ASP A 66 -2.26 14.06 7.51
CA ASP A 66 -1.70 14.61 6.28
C ASP A 66 -0.17 14.65 6.33
N CYS A 67 0.46 13.86 5.46
CA CYS A 67 1.92 13.80 5.34
C CYS A 67 2.46 14.63 4.16
N THR A 68 1.67 15.57 3.62
CA THR A 68 2.08 16.45 2.50
C THR A 68 3.33 17.28 2.82
N HIS A 69 3.47 17.71 4.08
CA HIS A 69 4.60 18.49 4.59
C HIS A 69 5.84 17.63 4.92
N THR A 70 5.72 16.30 4.95
CA THR A 70 6.85 15.42 5.24
C THR A 70 7.72 15.25 3.99
N PRO A 71 9.04 15.52 4.07
CA PRO A 71 9.96 15.29 2.98
C PRO A 71 9.92 13.82 2.51
N VAL A 72 9.92 13.59 1.19
CA VAL A 72 9.91 12.23 0.61
C VAL A 72 11.09 11.39 1.13
N SER A 73 12.24 12.03 1.37
CA SER A 73 13.44 11.40 1.92
C SER A 73 13.24 10.76 3.30
N HIS A 74 12.26 11.22 4.07
CA HIS A 74 11.95 10.68 5.40
C HIS A 74 10.85 9.60 5.36
N MET A 75 10.27 9.34 4.18
CA MET A 75 9.23 8.35 3.99
C MET A 75 9.83 6.97 3.69
N PRO A 76 9.29 5.88 4.25
CA PRO A 76 9.80 4.55 3.97
C PRO A 76 9.51 4.16 2.51
N VAL A 77 10.46 3.53 1.85
CA VAL A 77 10.27 3.06 0.47
C VAL A 77 9.24 1.92 0.44
N LEU A 78 8.19 2.10 -0.35
CA LEU A 78 7.21 1.05 -0.65
C LEU A 78 7.68 0.26 -1.87
N LYS A 79 8.28 -0.91 -1.62
CA LYS A 79 8.66 -1.86 -2.68
C LYS A 79 7.51 -2.82 -2.96
N LEU A 80 7.17 -2.95 -4.24
CA LEU A 80 6.23 -3.94 -4.77
C LEU A 80 6.94 -4.66 -5.90
N ASN A 81 6.93 -5.98 -5.88
CA ASN A 81 7.40 -6.80 -6.98
C ASN A 81 6.49 -6.60 -8.21
N PRO A 82 7.03 -6.79 -9.43
CA PRO A 82 6.21 -6.82 -10.63
C PRO A 82 5.16 -7.93 -10.54
N CYS A 83 3.96 -7.67 -11.06
CA CYS A 83 2.94 -8.70 -11.17
C CYS A 83 3.33 -9.65 -12.31
N VAL A 84 3.91 -10.80 -11.97
CA VAL A 84 4.26 -11.82 -12.96
C VAL A 84 3.05 -12.72 -13.16
N TYR A 85 2.22 -12.38 -14.15
CA TYR A 85 1.18 -13.31 -14.61
C TYR A 85 1.85 -14.50 -15.29
N LYS A 86 1.70 -15.71 -14.73
CA LYS A 86 2.05 -16.93 -15.46
C LYS A 86 1.17 -16.99 -16.71
N LYS A 87 1.77 -17.19 -17.89
CA LYS A 87 1.03 -17.48 -19.12
C LYS A 87 0.15 -18.70 -18.85
N ARG A 88 -1.16 -18.55 -19.11
CA ARG A 88 -2.11 -19.66 -19.16
C ARG A 88 -1.78 -20.58 -20.33
#